data_AF-A0A8J6PBN7-F1
#
_entry.id   AF-A0A8J6PBN7-F1
#
_cell.length_a   1.000
_cell.length_b   1.000
_cell.length_c   1.000
_cell.angle_alpha   90.00
_cell.angle_beta   90.00
_cell.angle_gamma   90.00
#
_symmetry.space_group_name_H-M   'P 1'
#
loop_
_entity.id
_entity.type
_entity.pdbx_description
1 polymer ?
#
loop_
_entity_poly.entity_id
_entity_poly.type
_entity_poly.pdbx_seq_one_letter_code
_entity_poly.pdbx_strand_id
1 'polypeptide(L)'
;MQPNPALRPQQRLLPLAIAYLPVAAVGAALSFAYRVGAHPGGNPAKDLLFRGTALAPPLFLPAALLGAAGLARTDGLPATAGTGVVGLVGLAFLAGTTLNLPNDLDAARAAGSPVGVTVGIAVVHWPVGLGLVRASILAMRRQAGRVR
;
A
#
# COMPACT_ATOMS: atom_id res chain seq x y z
N MET A 1 18.65 16.21 27.67
CA MET A 1 17.64 15.55 26.80
C MET A 1 18.11 14.15 26.50
N GLN A 2 17.52 13.14 27.13
CA GLN A 2 17.82 11.75 26.79
C GLN A 2 17.23 11.45 25.40
N PRO A 3 17.95 10.73 24.52
CA PRO A 3 17.43 10.35 23.21
C PRO A 3 16.15 9.51 23.39
N ASN A 4 15.10 9.94 22.69
CA ASN A 4 13.79 9.29 22.66
C ASN A 4 13.96 7.77 22.43
N PRO A 5 13.49 6.88 23.33
CA PRO A 5 13.69 5.45 23.18
C PRO A 5 13.11 5.02 21.82
N ALA A 6 13.95 4.42 20.99
CA ALA A 6 13.62 4.09 19.61
C ALA A 6 12.26 3.36 19.56
N LEU A 7 11.26 3.96 18.87
CA LEU A 7 9.91 3.39 18.72
C LEU A 7 9.98 1.89 18.45
N ARG A 8 9.15 1.11 19.17
CA ARG A 8 9.00 -0.33 18.94
C ARG A 8 8.74 -0.53 17.43
N PRO A 9 9.31 -1.56 16.77
CA PRO A 9 9.15 -1.71 15.33
C PRO A 9 7.69 -1.70 14.85
N GLN A 10 6.75 -2.25 15.64
CA GLN A 10 5.32 -2.19 15.30
C GLN A 10 4.77 -0.75 15.27
N GLN A 11 5.26 0.11 16.16
CA GLN A 11 4.85 1.52 16.24
C GLN A 11 5.34 2.34 15.04
N ARG A 12 6.29 1.82 14.25
CA ARG A 12 6.76 2.44 13.02
C ARG A 12 5.87 2.14 11.81
N LEU A 13 4.97 1.16 11.91
CA LEU A 13 4.06 0.78 10.81
C LEU A 13 3.01 1.85 10.53
N LEU A 14 2.45 2.48 11.57
CA LEU A 14 1.43 3.53 11.41
C LEU A 14 1.98 4.79 10.72
N PRO A 15 3.17 5.32 11.09
CA PRO A 15 3.80 6.40 10.32
C PRO A 15 4.00 6.05 8.84
N LEU A 16 4.42 4.82 8.52
CA LEU A 16 4.57 4.36 7.12
C LEU A 16 3.21 4.33 6.39
N ALA A 17 2.17 3.84 7.05
CA ALA A 17 0.82 3.82 6.51
C ALA A 17 0.29 5.23 6.23
N ILE A 18 0.51 6.18 7.15
CA ILE A 18 0.10 7.58 7.01
C ILE A 18 0.89 8.24 5.87
N ALA A 19 2.20 8.03 5.79
CA ALA A 19 3.05 8.59 4.75
C ALA A 19 2.66 8.13 3.34
N TYR A 20 1.97 7.01 3.21
CA TYR A 20 1.47 6.49 1.95
C TYR A 20 0.12 7.11 1.51
N LEU A 21 -0.68 7.68 2.42
CA LEU A 21 -1.99 8.24 2.08
C LEU A 21 -1.97 9.30 0.97
N PRO A 22 -1.00 10.23 0.92
CA PRO A 22 -0.92 11.18 -0.19
C PRO A 22 -0.77 10.48 -1.54
N VAL A 23 0.00 9.38 -1.61
CA VAL A 23 0.18 8.60 -2.85
C VAL A 23 -1.14 7.98 -3.30
N ALA A 24 -1.88 7.37 -2.37
CA ALA A 24 -3.18 6.78 -2.67
C ALA A 24 -4.21 7.84 -3.11
N ALA A 25 -4.24 9.00 -2.45
CA ALA A 25 -5.14 10.10 -2.79
C ALA A 25 -4.83 10.71 -4.16
N VAL A 26 -3.54 11.00 -4.43
CA VAL A 26 -3.07 11.50 -5.72
C VAL A 26 -3.38 10.50 -6.82
N GLY A 27 -3.08 9.22 -6.60
CA GLY A 27 -3.40 8.15 -7.54
C GLY A 27 -4.89 8.15 -7.92
N ALA A 28 -5.77 8.14 -6.91
CA ALA A 28 -7.22 8.13 -7.13
C ALA A 28 -7.71 9.38 -7.88
N ALA A 29 -7.19 10.56 -7.52
CA ALA A 29 -7.52 11.80 -8.21
C ALA A 29 -7.09 11.77 -9.68
N LEU A 30 -5.90 11.24 -9.97
CA LEU A 30 -5.40 11.08 -11.33
C LEU A 30 -6.21 10.05 -12.13
N SER A 31 -6.71 8.98 -11.49
CA SER A 31 -7.63 8.02 -12.12
C SER A 31 -8.91 8.68 -12.60
N PHE A 32 -9.45 9.64 -11.84
CA PHE A 32 -10.61 10.42 -12.28
C PHE A 32 -10.25 11.45 -13.36
N ALA A 33 -9.14 12.17 -13.19
CA ALA A 33 -8.70 13.20 -14.13
C ALA A 33 -8.44 12.62 -15.53
N TYR A 34 -7.79 11.45 -15.59
CA TYR A 34 -7.46 10.77 -16.84
C TYR A 34 -8.46 9.68 -17.23
N ARG A 35 -9.54 9.47 -16.45
CA ARG A 35 -10.55 8.43 -16.67
C ARG A 35 -9.97 7.02 -16.83
N VAL A 36 -8.93 6.70 -16.06
CA VAL A 36 -8.22 5.42 -16.14
C VAL A 36 -8.85 4.43 -15.17
N GLY A 37 -9.41 3.35 -15.71
CA GLY A 37 -9.98 2.24 -14.92
C GLY A 37 -8.97 1.15 -14.56
N ALA A 38 -9.48 0.00 -14.13
CA ALA A 38 -8.69 -1.20 -13.85
C ALA A 38 -8.19 -1.94 -15.10
N HIS A 39 -8.85 -1.71 -16.24
CA HIS A 39 -8.53 -2.32 -17.54
C HIS A 39 -8.92 -1.33 -18.65
N PRO A 40 -8.55 -1.57 -19.91
CA PRO A 40 -9.02 -0.78 -21.05
C PRO A 40 -10.55 -0.63 -21.04
N GLY A 41 -11.04 0.61 -21.12
CA GLY A 41 -12.48 0.92 -21.05
C GLY A 41 -13.13 0.81 -19.66
N GLY A 42 -12.36 0.52 -18.61
CA GLY A 42 -12.83 0.47 -17.22
C GLY A 42 -13.27 1.83 -16.70
N ASN A 43 -14.11 1.83 -15.66
CA ASN A 43 -14.63 3.07 -15.07
C ASN A 43 -13.99 3.29 -13.69
N PRO A 44 -13.19 4.36 -13.51
CA PRO A 44 -12.51 4.61 -12.24
C PRO A 44 -13.47 4.68 -11.04
N ALA A 45 -14.69 5.20 -11.22
CA ALA A 45 -15.67 5.30 -10.14
C ALA A 45 -16.14 3.94 -9.61
N LYS A 46 -16.18 2.92 -10.49
CA LYS A 46 -16.59 1.55 -10.12
C LYS A 46 -15.40 0.70 -9.68
N ASP A 47 -14.23 0.98 -10.24
CA ASP A 47 -13.05 0.14 -10.08
C ASP A 47 -12.24 0.49 -8.82
N LEU A 48 -12.17 1.78 -8.43
CA LEU A 48 -11.30 2.26 -7.35
C LEU A 48 -11.51 1.55 -6.02
N LEU A 49 -12.74 1.16 -5.67
CA LEU A 49 -13.00 0.60 -4.34
C LEU A 49 -12.40 -0.80 -4.19
N PHE A 50 -12.62 -1.70 -5.15
CA PHE A 50 -12.31 -3.13 -5.03
C PHE A 50 -11.27 -3.66 -6.03
N ARG A 51 -11.14 -3.04 -7.20
CA ARG A 51 -10.19 -3.46 -8.24
C ARG A 51 -8.95 -2.56 -8.28
N GLY A 52 -9.08 -1.32 -7.83
CA GLY A 52 -8.09 -0.29 -8.09
C GLY A 52 -8.16 0.16 -9.54
N THR A 53 -7.15 0.90 -9.95
CA THR A 53 -6.98 1.43 -11.30
C THR A 53 -5.50 1.38 -11.64
N ALA A 54 -5.12 1.67 -12.88
CA ALA A 54 -3.70 1.78 -13.23
C ALA A 54 -2.92 2.82 -12.39
N LEU A 55 -3.62 3.79 -11.78
CA LEU A 55 -3.00 4.90 -11.05
C LEU A 55 -3.22 4.82 -9.53
N ALA A 56 -4.02 3.88 -9.05
CA ALA A 56 -4.30 3.77 -7.62
C ALA A 56 -4.63 2.32 -7.24
N PRO A 57 -4.12 1.79 -6.13
CA PRO A 57 -4.59 0.50 -5.65
C PRO A 57 -6.07 0.57 -5.26
N PRO A 58 -6.73 -0.59 -5.09
CA PRO A 58 -8.04 -0.63 -4.46
C PRO A 58 -8.05 0.14 -3.14
N LEU A 59 -9.02 1.05 -2.94
CA LEU A 59 -9.08 1.92 -1.75
C LEU A 59 -9.25 1.13 -0.44
N PHE A 60 -9.72 -0.11 -0.50
CA PHE A 60 -9.72 -0.99 0.66
C PHE A 60 -8.31 -1.32 1.16
N LEU A 61 -7.27 -1.32 0.31
CA LEU A 61 -5.89 -1.62 0.72
C LEU A 61 -5.28 -0.49 1.58
N PRO A 62 -5.31 0.80 1.20
CA PRO A 62 -4.93 1.89 2.10
C PRO A 62 -5.73 1.90 3.40
N ALA A 63 -7.04 1.61 3.35
CA ALA A 63 -7.87 1.53 4.56
C ALA A 63 -7.45 0.36 5.47
N ALA A 64 -7.24 -0.83 4.89
CA ALA A 64 -6.73 -2.00 5.61
C ALA A 64 -5.35 -1.75 6.19
N LEU A 65 -4.47 -1.06 5.46
CA LEU A 65 -3.14 -0.67 5.91
C LEU A 65 -3.21 0.21 7.16
N LEU A 66 -4.05 1.25 7.16
CA LEU A 66 -4.25 2.11 8.33
C LEU A 66 -4.81 1.34 9.53
N GLY A 67 -5.87 0.55 9.31
CA GLY A 67 -6.49 -0.25 10.38
C GLY A 67 -5.52 -1.25 10.99
N ALA A 68 -4.80 -1.99 10.14
CA ALA A 68 -3.81 -2.98 10.56
C ALA A 68 -2.60 -2.34 11.26
N ALA A 69 -2.12 -1.20 10.75
CA ALA A 69 -1.03 -0.48 11.37
C ALA A 69 -1.43 0.14 12.74
N GLY A 70 -2.69 0.56 12.88
CA GLY A 70 -3.27 0.94 14.17
C GLY A 70 -3.32 -0.25 15.14
N LEU A 71 -3.82 -1.39 14.67
CA LEU A 71 -3.90 -2.63 15.46
C LEU A 71 -2.51 -3.14 15.87
N ALA A 72 -1.49 -2.98 15.01
CA ALA A 72 -0.12 -3.38 15.32
C ALA A 72 0.48 -2.62 16.52
N ARG A 73 -0.11 -1.48 16.93
CA ARG A 73 0.37 -0.70 18.08
C ARG A 73 -0.07 -1.27 19.44
N THR A 74 -1.04 -2.18 19.45
CA THR A 74 -1.47 -2.86 20.68
C THR A 74 -0.43 -3.90 21.09
N ASP A 75 -0.74 -4.69 22.12
CA ASP A 75 0.06 -5.83 22.54
C ASP A 75 -0.68 -7.16 22.28
N GLY A 76 0.02 -8.29 22.35
CA GLY A 76 -0.56 -9.62 22.20
C GLY A 76 -0.97 -9.99 20.76
N LEU A 77 -1.98 -10.87 20.65
CA LEU A 77 -2.46 -11.40 19.36
C LEU A 77 -2.88 -10.31 18.35
N PRO A 78 -3.60 -9.23 18.74
CA PRO A 78 -3.97 -8.19 17.79
C PRO A 78 -2.76 -7.49 17.18
N ALA A 79 -1.68 -7.30 17.95
CA ALA A 79 -0.45 -6.70 17.46
C ALA A 79 0.22 -7.55 16.37
N THR A 80 0.21 -8.87 16.56
CA THR A 80 0.72 -9.85 15.59
C THR A 80 -0.14 -9.87 14.33
N ALA A 81 -1.47 -9.91 14.48
CA ALA A 81 -2.42 -9.89 13.37
C ALA A 81 -2.28 -8.61 12.53
N GLY A 82 -2.25 -7.44 13.18
CA GLY A 82 -2.05 -6.16 12.52
C GLY A 82 -0.71 -6.10 11.77
N THR A 83 0.37 -6.56 12.40
CA THR A 83 1.69 -6.62 11.76
C THR A 83 1.68 -7.53 10.53
N GLY A 84 1.03 -8.69 10.62
CA GLY A 84 0.86 -9.64 9.51
C GLY A 84 0.09 -9.02 8.34
N VAL A 85 -1.05 -8.38 8.62
CA VAL A 85 -1.86 -7.71 7.58
C VAL A 85 -1.08 -6.58 6.90
N VAL A 86 -0.28 -5.79 7.64
CA VAL A 86 0.61 -4.79 7.02
C VAL A 86 1.60 -5.43 6.03
N GLY A 87 2.16 -6.59 6.39
CA GLY A 87 3.03 -7.35 5.50
C GLY A 87 2.30 -7.85 4.25
N LEU A 88 1.07 -8.35 4.39
CA LEU A 88 0.23 -8.78 3.28
C LEU A 88 -0.14 -7.62 2.35
N VAL A 89 -0.46 -6.44 2.88
CA VAL A 89 -0.69 -5.24 2.06
C VAL A 89 0.58 -4.85 1.31
N GLY A 90 1.74 -4.91 1.96
CA GLY A 90 3.03 -4.68 1.30
C GLY A 90 3.30 -5.65 0.15
N LEU A 91 2.98 -6.93 0.33
CA LEU A 91 3.04 -7.93 -0.74
C LEU A 91 2.02 -7.64 -1.85
N ALA A 92 0.80 -7.23 -1.50
CA ALA A 92 -0.22 -6.86 -2.48
C ALA A 92 0.23 -5.67 -3.34
N PHE A 93 0.92 -4.69 -2.76
CA PHE A 93 1.51 -3.60 -3.53
C PHE A 93 2.63 -4.08 -4.45
N LEU A 94 3.57 -4.89 -3.94
CA LEU A 94 4.66 -5.42 -4.75
C LEU A 94 4.15 -6.29 -5.91
N ALA A 95 3.36 -7.32 -5.59
CA ALA A 95 2.86 -8.28 -6.57
C ALA A 95 1.82 -7.63 -7.48
N GLY A 96 0.87 -6.88 -6.94
CA GLY A 96 -0.15 -6.18 -7.70
C GLY A 96 0.46 -5.22 -8.72
N THR A 97 1.36 -4.33 -8.28
CA THR A 97 2.04 -3.42 -9.21
C THR A 97 2.90 -4.16 -10.23
N THR A 98 3.66 -5.19 -9.84
CA THR A 98 4.58 -5.87 -10.77
C THR A 98 3.82 -6.69 -11.82
N LEU A 99 2.84 -7.48 -11.38
CA LEU A 99 2.11 -8.41 -12.23
C LEU A 99 1.04 -7.70 -13.08
N ASN A 100 0.46 -6.61 -12.55
CA ASN A 100 -0.60 -5.88 -13.26
C ASN A 100 -0.06 -4.76 -14.16
N LEU A 101 1.24 -4.42 -14.08
CA LEU A 101 1.83 -3.33 -14.85
C LEU A 101 1.49 -3.38 -16.35
N PRO A 102 1.57 -4.51 -17.06
CA PRO A 102 1.21 -4.55 -18.48
C PRO A 102 -0.23 -4.08 -18.73
N ASN A 103 -1.18 -4.58 -17.93
CA ASN A 103 -2.59 -4.21 -18.00
C ASN A 103 -2.82 -2.75 -17.58
N ASP A 104 -2.08 -2.24 -16.60
CA ASP A 104 -2.14 -0.84 -16.17
C ASP A 104 -1.65 0.11 -17.28
N LEU A 105 -0.60 -0.27 -18.01
CA LEU A 105 -0.11 0.49 -19.17
C LEU A 105 -1.11 0.47 -20.32
N ASP A 106 -1.78 -0.66 -20.56
CA ASP A 106 -2.84 -0.77 -21.58
C ASP A 106 -4.06 0.07 -21.21
N ALA A 107 -4.48 0.04 -19.95
CA ALA A 107 -5.57 0.89 -19.46
C ALA A 107 -5.23 2.38 -19.59
N ALA A 108 -3.98 2.78 -19.29
CA ALA A 108 -3.52 4.15 -19.46
C ALA A 108 -3.52 4.58 -20.93
N ARG A 109 -3.02 3.73 -21.84
CA ARG A 109 -3.05 4.00 -23.30
C ARG A 109 -4.47 4.13 -23.83
N ALA A 110 -5.36 3.21 -23.44
CA ALA A 110 -6.75 3.22 -23.86
C ALA A 110 -7.50 4.47 -23.39
N ALA A 111 -7.12 5.02 -22.24
CA ALA A 111 -7.68 6.26 -21.71
C ALA A 111 -7.01 7.54 -22.24
N GLY A 112 -5.93 7.43 -23.04
CA GLY A 112 -5.14 8.57 -23.50
C GLY A 112 -4.31 9.24 -22.39
N SER A 113 -4.08 8.55 -21.27
CA SER A 113 -3.30 9.03 -20.13
C SER A 113 -1.79 8.97 -20.42
N PRO A 114 -0.97 9.91 -19.89
CA PRO A 114 0.48 9.82 -20.02
C PRO A 114 1.01 8.57 -19.32
N VAL A 115 1.52 7.62 -20.10
CA VAL A 115 2.05 6.32 -19.62
C VAL A 115 3.12 6.49 -18.54
N GLY A 116 3.92 7.56 -18.62
CA GLY A 116 4.93 7.89 -17.61
C GLY A 116 4.36 8.11 -16.20
N VAL A 117 3.10 8.54 -16.06
CA VAL A 117 2.43 8.70 -14.77
C VAL A 117 2.15 7.32 -14.15
N THR A 118 1.63 6.38 -14.93
CA THR A 118 1.43 4.98 -14.50
C THR A 118 2.74 4.33 -14.08
N VAL A 119 3.79 4.49 -14.88
CA VAL A 119 5.14 3.98 -14.55
C VAL A 119 5.66 4.64 -13.26
N GLY A 120 5.52 5.95 -13.12
CA GLY A 120 5.95 6.68 -11.93
C GLY A 120 5.25 6.18 -10.67
N ILE A 121 3.94 5.96 -10.73
CA ILE A 121 3.17 5.40 -9.61
C ILE A 121 3.62 3.98 -9.29
N ALA A 122 3.86 3.14 -10.30
CA ALA A 122 4.39 1.80 -10.09
C ALA A 122 5.76 1.81 -9.37
N VAL A 123 6.66 2.70 -9.80
CA VAL A 123 7.97 2.90 -9.17
C VAL A 123 7.87 3.37 -7.72
N VAL A 124 6.81 4.09 -7.33
CA VAL A 124 6.55 4.45 -5.93
C VAL A 124 6.04 3.27 -5.11
N HIS A 125 5.19 2.42 -5.68
CA HIS A 125 4.60 1.29 -4.97
C HIS A 125 5.61 0.20 -4.62
N TRP A 126 6.62 -0.05 -5.45
CA TRP A 126 7.67 -1.02 -5.15
C TRP A 126 8.44 -0.76 -3.84
N PRO A 127 9.07 0.42 -3.63
CA PRO A 127 9.79 0.70 -2.39
C PRO A 127 8.85 0.76 -1.18
N VAL A 128 7.60 1.23 -1.35
CA VAL A 128 6.60 1.22 -0.27
C VAL A 128 6.27 -0.22 0.12
N GLY A 129 5.90 -1.06 -0.85
CA GLY A 129 5.57 -2.46 -0.62
C GLY A 129 6.73 -3.23 0.02
N LEU A 130 7.95 -3.04 -0.49
CA LEU A 130 9.16 -3.62 0.10
C LEU A 130 9.41 -3.13 1.53
N GLY A 131 9.22 -1.83 1.78
CA GLY A 131 9.34 -1.22 3.10
C GLY A 131 8.36 -1.82 4.10
N LEU A 132 7.10 -1.99 3.72
CA LEU A 132 6.05 -2.59 4.54
C LEU A 132 6.33 -4.06 4.86
N VAL A 133 6.72 -4.85 3.85
CA VAL A 133 7.09 -6.27 4.04
C VAL A 133 8.28 -6.39 4.98
N ARG A 134 9.34 -5.62 4.74
CA ARG A 134 10.54 -5.64 5.59
C ARG A 134 10.21 -5.23 7.01
N ALA A 135 9.45 -4.15 7.20
CA ALA A 135 9.07 -3.67 8.52
C ALA A 135 8.20 -4.69 9.28
N SER A 136 7.26 -5.33 8.58
CA SER A 136 6.41 -6.41 9.12
C SER A 136 7.24 -7.61 9.58
N ILE A 137 8.15 -8.13 8.73
CA ILE A 137 9.03 -9.27 9.08
C ILE A 137 9.88 -8.94 10.31
N LEU A 138 10.50 -7.76 10.34
CA LEU A 138 11.32 -7.34 11.49
C LEU A 138 10.48 -7.21 12.77
N ALA A 139 9.26 -6.70 12.68
CA ALA A 139 8.34 -6.59 13.79
C ALA A 139 7.90 -7.97 14.31
N MET A 140 7.53 -8.90 13.43
CA MET A 140 7.13 -10.27 13.80
C MET A 140 8.27 -11.05 14.46
N ARG A 141 9.50 -10.96 13.93
CA ARG A 141 10.69 -11.61 14.53
C ARG A 141 10.91 -11.15 15.98
N ARG A 142 10.72 -9.85 16.25
CA ARG A 142 10.85 -9.32 17.61
C ARG A 142 9.67 -9.68 18.52
N GLN A 143 8.47 -9.90 17.98
CA GLN A 143 7.34 -10.42 18.75
C GLN A 143 7.58 -11.86 19.17
N ALA A 144 8.05 -12.72 18.25
CA ALA A 144 8.36 -14.12 18.53
C ALA A 144 9.43 -14.28 19.62
N GLY A 145 10.43 -13.39 19.65
CA GLY A 145 11.46 -13.38 20.68
C GLY A 145 11.02 -12.90 22.07
N ARG A 146 9.82 -12.33 22.22
CA ARG A 146 9.26 -11.89 23.52
C ARG A 146 8.35 -12.93 24.18
N VAL A 147 7.97 -13.97 23.45
CA VAL A 147 7.09 -15.05 23.92
C VAL A 147 7.92 -16.24 24.44
N ARG A 148 9.25 -16.17 24.32
CA ARG A 148 10.22 -17.10 24.93
C ARG A 148 10.80 -16.47 26.19
#